data_AF-A0A8J3VAK6-F1
#
_entry.id   AF-A0A8J3VAK6-F1
#
_cell.length_a   1.000
_cell.length_b   1.000
_cell.length_c   1.000
_cell.angle_alpha   90.00
_cell.angle_beta   90.00
_cell.angle_gamma   90.00
#
_symmetry.space_group_name_H-M   'P 1'
#
loop_
_entity.id
_entity.type
_entity.pdbx_description
1 polymer ?
#
loop_
_entity_poly.entity_id
_entity_poly.type
_entity_poly.pdbx_seq_one_letter_code
_entity_poly.pdbx_strand_id
1 'polypeptide(L)' 'MSEQEPYLKIVRGDATPEEIAALVAALAVRATGAAKAVRNANNWRNPAHRMRSDLPHGPGAWRAAFMPGHR' A
#
# COMPACT_ATOMS: atom_id res chain seq x y z
N MET A 1 -28.24 1.96 -3.20
CA MET A 1 -27.15 1.75 -2.23
C MET A 1 -26.81 0.27 -2.30
N SER A 2 -25.69 -0.09 -2.92
CA SER A 2 -25.30 -1.50 -3.02
C SER A 2 -24.90 -1.99 -1.63
N GLU A 3 -25.69 -2.87 -1.03
CA GLU A 3 -25.26 -3.67 0.12
C GLU A 3 -24.04 -4.48 -0.34
N GLN A 4 -22.86 -4.15 0.18
CA GLN A 4 -21.68 -4.94 -0.08
C GLN A 4 -21.77 -6.22 0.76
N GLU A 5 -21.77 -7.36 0.07
CA GLU A 5 -21.73 -8.65 0.72
C GLU A 5 -20.43 -8.78 1.54
N PRO A 6 -20.49 -9.23 2.80
CA PRO A 6 -19.33 -9.22 3.68
C PRO A 6 -18.26 -10.21 3.19
N TYR A 7 -17.02 -9.74 3.11
CA TYR A 7 -15.86 -10.56 2.73
C TYR A 7 -15.60 -11.74 3.68
N LEU A 8 -16.07 -11.66 4.93
CA LEU A 8 -15.99 -12.74 5.91
C LEU A 8 -17.27 -12.78 6.74
N LYS A 9 -17.81 -13.98 6.95
CA LYS A 9 -18.99 -14.21 7.80
C LYS A 9 -18.61 -15.14 8.95
N ILE A 10 -18.86 -14.68 10.17
CA ILE A 10 -18.71 -15.52 11.37
C ILE A 10 -19.94 -16.42 11.45
N VAL A 11 -19.72 -17.73 11.36
CA VAL A 11 -20.80 -18.74 11.48
C VAL A 11 -21.01 -19.14 12.94
N ARG A 12 -19.94 -19.14 13.74
CA ARG A 12 -19.91 -19.60 15.12
C ARG A 12 -18.97 -18.71 15.96
N GLY A 13 -19.47 -18.19 17.09
CA GLY A 13 -18.80 -17.14 17.87
C GLY A 13 -18.03 -17.60 19.11
N ASP A 14 -18.00 -18.90 19.40
CA ASP A 14 -17.38 -19.55 20.57
C ASP A 14 -16.13 -20.37 20.20
N ALA A 15 -15.33 -19.86 19.26
CA ALA A 15 -14.08 -20.52 18.88
C ALA A 15 -13.14 -20.63 20.09
N THR A 16 -12.52 -21.80 20.23
CA THR A 16 -11.48 -22.06 21.24
C THR A 16 -10.22 -21.23 20.95
N PRO A 17 -9.37 -20.96 21.96
CA PRO A 17 -8.10 -20.27 21.75
C PRO A 17 -7.22 -20.92 20.66
N GLU A 18 -7.24 -22.26 20.59
CA GLU A 18 -6.50 -23.06 19.61
C GLU A 18 -7.02 -22.82 18.18
N GLU A 19 -8.34 -22.76 18.00
CA GLU A 19 -8.96 -22.48 16.69
C GLU A 19 -8.68 -21.05 16.23
N ILE A 20 -8.70 -20.08 17.14
CA ILE A 20 -8.31 -18.69 16.85
C ILE A 20 -6.84 -18.66 16.38
N ALA A 21 -5.95 -19.36 17.08
CA ALA A 21 -4.55 -19.45 16.72
C ALA A 21 -4.35 -20.08 15.34
N ALA A 22 -5.07 -21.17 15.03
CA ALA A 22 -5.03 -21.83 13.73
C ALA A 22 -5.50 -20.91 12.59
N LEU A 23 -6.57 -20.14 12.82
CA LEU A 23 -7.09 -19.18 11.83
C LEU A 23 -6.09 -18.05 11.56
N VAL A 24 -5.50 -17.48 12.61
CA VAL A 24 -4.46 -16.44 12.48
C VAL A 24 -3.24 -16.97 11.75
N ALA A 25 -2.78 -18.18 12.08
CA ALA A 25 -1.64 -18.82 11.41
C ALA A 25 -1.90 -19.01 9.91
N ALA A 26 -3.08 -19.52 9.54
CA ALA A 26 -3.46 -19.70 8.14
C ALA A 26 -3.51 -18.37 7.36
N LEU A 27 -4.08 -17.32 7.96
CA LEU A 27 -4.12 -15.98 7.36
C LEU A 27 -2.71 -15.36 7.22
N ALA A 28 -1.84 -15.54 8.21
CA ALA A 28 -0.46 -15.06 8.17
C ALA A 28 0.34 -15.73 7.05
N VAL A 29 0.23 -17.07 6.90
CA VAL A 29 0.87 -17.82 5.81
C VAL A 29 0.34 -17.37 4.45
N ARG A 30 -0.95 -17.06 4.33
CA ARG A 30 -1.51 -16.52 3.08
C ARG A 30 -1.02 -15.10 2.78
N ALA A 31 -0.85 -14.27 3.81
CA ALA A 31 -0.40 -12.88 3.68
C ALA A 31 1.06 -12.77 3.24
N THR A 32 1.92 -13.74 3.57
CA THR A 32 3.34 -13.70 3.20
C THR A 32 3.60 -13.86 1.70
N GLY A 33 2.67 -14.50 0.97
CA GLY A 33 2.74 -14.64 -0.50
C GLY A 33 2.32 -13.38 -1.28
N ALA A 34 1.65 -12.43 -0.62
CA ALA A 34 1.44 -11.12 -1.20
C ALA A 34 2.76 -10.35 -1.09
N ALA A 35 3.57 -10.39 -2.16
CA ALA A 35 4.75 -9.54 -2.28
C ALA A 35 4.34 -8.13 -1.86
N LYS A 36 4.85 -7.69 -0.70
CA LYS A 36 4.62 -6.35 -0.20
C LYS A 36 5.18 -5.45 -1.29
N ALA A 37 4.29 -4.89 -2.12
CA ALA A 37 4.69 -3.86 -3.07
C ALA A 37 5.52 -2.90 -2.23
N VAL A 38 6.79 -2.76 -2.57
CA VAL A 38 7.68 -1.82 -1.89
C VAL A 38 7.07 -0.48 -2.22
N ARG A 39 6.12 -0.05 -1.39
CA ARG A 39 5.75 1.34 -1.32
C ARG A 39 7.07 1.99 -1.00
N ASN A 40 7.61 2.71 -1.98
CA ASN A 40 8.68 3.65 -1.74
C ASN A 40 8.23 4.44 -0.53
N ALA A 41 8.82 4.13 0.62
CA ALA A 41 8.49 4.83 1.83
C ALA A 41 8.94 6.24 1.50
N ASN A 42 7.98 7.13 1.24
CA ASN A 42 8.24 8.56 1.11
C ASN A 42 8.81 8.95 2.47
N ASN A 43 10.14 8.83 2.57
CA ASN A 43 10.86 9.11 3.78
C ASN A 43 10.78 10.61 3.91
N TRP A 44 9.91 11.09 4.78
CA TRP A 44 9.69 12.51 5.02
C TRP A 44 10.98 13.25 5.40
N ARG A 45 12.01 12.51 5.88
CA ARG A 45 13.36 13.02 6.18
C ARG A 45 14.35 12.95 5.01
N ASN A 46 13.95 12.46 3.84
CA ASN A 46 14.86 12.33 2.70
C ASN A 46 15.47 13.71 2.35
N PRO A 47 16.79 13.89 2.48
CA PRO A 47 17.46 15.16 2.18
C PRO A 47 17.22 15.66 0.76
N ALA A 48 16.93 14.76 -0.19
CA ALA A 48 16.59 15.13 -1.57
C ALA A 48 15.33 16.01 -1.65
N HIS A 49 14.39 15.92 -0.69
CA HIS A 49 13.23 16.81 -0.64
C HIS A 49 13.57 18.25 -0.23
N ARG A 50 14.74 18.47 0.39
CA ARG A 50 15.24 19.81 0.74
C ARG A 50 16.08 20.42 -0.39
N MET A 51 16.47 19.62 -1.37
CA MET A 51 17.22 20.06 -2.53
C MET A 51 16.26 20.39 -3.68
N ARG A 52 16.62 21.36 -4.53
CA ARG A 52 15.89 21.56 -5.78
C ARG A 52 16.11 20.34 -6.69
N SER A 53 15.03 19.83 -7.29
CA SER A 53 15.13 18.86 -8.37
C SER A 53 15.61 19.55 -9.64
N ASP A 54 16.38 18.85 -10.46
CA ASP A 54 16.75 19.32 -11.78
C ASP A 54 15.50 19.55 -12.64
N LEU A 55 15.54 20.61 -13.45
CA LEU A 55 14.50 20.89 -14.42
C LEU A 55 14.72 20.01 -15.66
N PRO A 56 13.67 19.37 -16.19
CA PRO A 56 13.79 18.65 -17.45
C PRO A 56 14.22 19.60 -18.58
N HIS A 57 14.99 19.09 -19.54
CA HIS A 57 15.40 19.83 -20.74
C HIS A 57 14.56 19.43 -21.95
N GLY A 58 14.36 20.35 -22.89
CA GLY A 58 13.72 20.09 -24.19
C GLY A 58 12.35 20.75 -24.40
N PRO A 59 11.77 20.60 -25.60
CA PRO A 59 10.47 21.17 -25.94
C PRO A 59 9.39 20.71 -24.95
N GLY A 60 8.66 21.66 -24.36
CA GLY A 60 7.58 21.37 -23.41
C GLY A 60 8.04 21.11 -21.96
N ALA A 61 9.35 21.05 -21.69
CA ALA A 61 9.87 20.73 -20.36
C ALA A 61 9.48 21.75 -19.29
N TRP A 62 9.36 23.03 -19.67
CA TRP A 62 8.89 24.10 -18.77
C TRP A 62 7.45 23.88 -18.30
N ARG A 63 6.57 23.31 -19.15
CA ARG A 63 5.19 22.98 -18.74
C ARG A 63 5.16 21.73 -17.85
N ALA A 64 5.96 20.72 -18.18
CA ALA A 64 6.04 19.47 -17.43
C ALA A 64 6.56 19.66 -15.99
N ALA A 65 7.42 20.67 -15.77
CA ALA A 65 7.95 21.00 -14.44
C ALA A 65 6.90 21.38 -13.39
N PHE A 66 5.69 21.80 -13.82
CA PHE A 66 4.60 22.22 -12.93
C PHE A 66 3.40 21.26 -12.94
N MET A 67 3.49 20.13 -13.64
CA MET A 67 2.43 19.11 -13.65
C MET A 67 2.75 17.96 -12.68
N PRO A 68 1.78 17.54 -11.84
CA PRO A 68 1.97 16.36 -11.00
C PRO A 68 2.03 15.08 -11.86
N GLY A 69 3.06 14.25 -11.68
CA GLY A 69 3.02 12.84 -12.12
C GLY A 69 3.85 12.45 -13.35
N HIS A 70 4.91 13.16 -13.72
CA HIS A 70 5.81 12.75 -14.83
C HIS A 70 7.10 12.03 -14.38
N ARG A 71 7.08 11.28 -13.27
CA ARG A 71 8.20 10.44 -12.88
C ARG A 71 7.75 9.15 -12.22
#